data_AF-A0A4V5N092-F1
#
_entry.id   AF-A0A4V5N092-F1
#
_cell.length_a   1.000
_cell.length_b   1.000
_cell.length_c   1.000
_cell.angle_alpha   90.00
_cell.angle_beta   90.00
_cell.angle_gamma   90.00
#
_symmetry.space_group_name_H-M   'P 1'
#
loop_
_entity.id
_entity.type
_entity.pdbx_description
1 polymer ?
#
loop_
_entity_poly.entity_id
_entity_poly.type
_entity_poly.pdbx_seq_one_letter_code
_entity_poly.pdbx_strand_id
1 'polypeptide(L)'
;MNAGPEAAGSAVRAWRMLAELAQRAPRAMQLAPGAGEDEIAAWGVPLPEDVRQLVRRVRGFRVGAPEEAAVYRLAPERGLTPGGWSIGPPGSAHLLHEAGGNALFVDVDCASGAWGRVFAATADFRETWAYVAPSLVDWVTGLARAALGAAPDEEPVLERLAEAAHVFSYRPDLRGVPVLQARPGADPELAAVLAGLPDEALVVDLREVAAPATLHLPSPPGLRGGHIEFQRRLGGRFAVGFPRTPAGRPGPGQRVRSTTTGAWSEAPLPLRASRST
;
A
#
# COMPACT_ATOMS: atom_id res chain seq x y z
N MET A 1 -14.35 15.59 5.60
CA MET A 1 -13.73 16.23 4.43
C MET A 1 -14.57 15.87 3.22
N ASN A 2 -15.23 16.85 2.60
CA ASN A 2 -15.94 16.59 1.34
C ASN A 2 -14.88 16.43 0.25
N ALA A 3 -14.80 15.24 -0.36
CA ALA A 3 -13.98 15.06 -1.56
C ALA A 3 -14.49 16.04 -2.62
N GLY A 4 -13.64 16.98 -3.03
CA GLY A 4 -14.00 18.01 -3.98
C GLY A 4 -14.27 17.45 -5.37
N PRO A 5 -14.88 18.24 -6.27
CA PRO A 5 -15.11 17.87 -7.68
C PRO A 5 -13.83 17.44 -8.43
N GLU A 6 -12.66 17.85 -7.95
CA GLU A 6 -11.36 17.47 -8.48
C GLU A 6 -11.07 15.97 -8.31
N ALA A 7 -11.43 15.36 -7.18
CA ALA A 7 -11.24 13.94 -6.92
C ALA A 7 -12.14 13.06 -7.81
N ALA A 8 -13.36 13.52 -8.08
CA ALA A 8 -14.22 12.87 -9.06
C ALA A 8 -13.63 12.94 -10.48
N GLY A 9 -13.01 14.08 -10.81
CA GLY A 9 -12.32 14.28 -12.08
C GLY A 9 -11.11 13.35 -12.28
N SER A 10 -10.35 13.06 -11.22
CA SER A 10 -9.17 12.18 -11.29
C SER A 10 -9.56 10.72 -11.54
N ALA A 11 -10.55 10.19 -10.82
CA ALA A 11 -11.04 8.82 -11.00
C ALA A 11 -11.57 8.56 -12.42
N VAL A 12 -12.38 9.49 -12.95
CA VAL A 12 -12.90 9.39 -14.32
C VAL A 12 -11.77 9.43 -15.35
N ARG A 13 -10.75 10.27 -15.14
CA ARG A 13 -9.58 10.34 -16.01
C ARG A 13 -8.78 9.05 -15.99
N ALA A 14 -8.52 8.49 -14.81
CA ALA A 14 -7.80 7.23 -14.63
C ALA A 14 -8.50 6.09 -15.38
N TRP A 15 -9.83 5.96 -15.23
CA TRP A 15 -10.62 4.97 -15.96
C TRP A 15 -10.55 5.17 -17.47
N ARG A 16 -10.69 6.41 -17.97
CA ARG A 16 -10.62 6.69 -19.42
C ARG A 16 -9.29 6.25 -20.01
N MET A 17 -8.19 6.50 -19.32
CA MET A 17 -6.85 6.07 -19.76
C MET A 17 -6.74 4.54 -19.81
N LEU A 18 -7.26 3.83 -18.80
CA LEU A 18 -7.31 2.36 -18.83
C LEU A 18 -8.18 1.83 -19.99
N ALA A 19 -9.34 2.44 -20.21
CA ALA A 19 -10.26 2.04 -21.29
C ALA A 19 -9.64 2.26 -22.67
N GLU A 20 -8.97 3.38 -22.88
CA GLU A 20 -8.20 3.67 -24.10
C GLU A 20 -7.09 2.63 -24.31
N LEU A 21 -6.35 2.31 -23.24
CA LEU A 21 -5.27 1.33 -23.31
C LEU A 21 -5.79 -0.08 -23.66
N ALA A 22 -6.89 -0.50 -23.06
CA ALA A 22 -7.52 -1.79 -23.36
C ALA A 22 -8.09 -1.85 -24.78
N GLN A 23 -8.50 -0.73 -25.37
CA GLN A 23 -8.92 -0.67 -26.78
C GLN A 23 -7.73 -0.74 -27.73
N ARG A 24 -6.63 -0.07 -27.37
CA ARG A 24 -5.41 0.00 -28.19
C ARG A 24 -4.60 -1.29 -28.16
N ALA A 25 -4.57 -1.97 -27.00
CA ALA A 25 -3.80 -3.20 -26.80
C ALA A 25 -4.62 -4.26 -26.04
N PRO A 26 -5.70 -4.79 -26.65
CA PRO A 26 -6.62 -5.72 -25.99
C PRO A 26 -5.97 -7.05 -25.57
N ARG A 27 -4.83 -7.43 -26.15
CA ARG A 27 -4.08 -8.61 -25.68
C ARG A 27 -3.20 -8.30 -24.48
N ALA A 28 -2.69 -7.08 -24.38
CA ALA A 28 -1.84 -6.65 -23.28
C ALA A 28 -2.63 -6.21 -22.05
N MET A 29 -3.83 -5.64 -22.23
CA MET A 29 -4.66 -5.10 -21.16
C MET A 29 -6.11 -5.55 -21.30
N GLN A 30 -6.65 -6.18 -20.25
CA GLN A 30 -8.07 -6.56 -20.18
C GLN A 30 -8.71 -5.98 -18.92
N LEU A 31 -9.85 -5.31 -19.05
CA LEU A 31 -10.57 -4.73 -17.93
C LEU A 31 -11.67 -5.68 -17.44
N ALA A 32 -11.76 -5.86 -16.13
CA ALA A 32 -12.93 -6.47 -15.52
C ALA A 32 -14.07 -5.45 -15.44
N PRO A 33 -15.34 -5.87 -15.59
CA PRO A 33 -16.48 -4.97 -15.46
C PRO A 33 -16.48 -4.27 -14.09
N GLY A 34 -17.05 -3.07 -14.02
CA GLY A 34 -17.24 -2.37 -12.76
C GLY A 34 -18.26 -3.04 -11.84
N ALA A 35 -18.32 -2.55 -10.60
CA ALA A 35 -19.24 -3.03 -9.56
C ALA A 35 -20.46 -2.11 -9.40
N GLY A 36 -21.62 -2.71 -9.11
CA GLY A 36 -22.84 -1.97 -8.78
C GLY A 36 -22.80 -1.37 -7.36
N GLU A 37 -23.71 -0.44 -7.06
CA GLU A 37 -23.77 0.18 -5.73
C GLU A 37 -24.07 -0.80 -4.60
N ASP A 38 -24.99 -1.74 -4.85
CA ASP A 38 -25.34 -2.76 -3.88
C ASP A 38 -24.16 -3.72 -3.63
N GLU A 39 -23.39 -4.03 -4.68
CA GLU A 39 -22.17 -4.83 -4.58
C GLU A 39 -21.10 -4.09 -3.77
N ILE A 40 -20.86 -2.81 -4.07
CA ILE A 40 -19.92 -1.97 -3.33
C ILE A 40 -20.32 -1.87 -1.85
N ALA A 41 -21.61 -1.67 -1.56
CA ALA A 41 -22.12 -1.61 -0.20
C ALA A 41 -21.93 -2.93 0.55
N ALA A 42 -22.07 -4.07 -0.13
CA ALA A 42 -21.90 -5.40 0.45
C ALA A 42 -20.45 -5.72 0.86
N TRP A 43 -19.44 -4.98 0.35
CA TRP A 43 -18.05 -5.17 0.75
C TRP A 43 -17.77 -4.78 2.20
N GLY A 44 -18.61 -3.95 2.82
CA GLY A 44 -18.47 -3.56 4.23
C GLY A 44 -17.22 -2.73 4.55
N VAL A 45 -16.52 -2.23 3.53
CA VAL A 45 -15.35 -1.35 3.65
C VAL A 45 -15.72 0.02 3.10
N PRO A 46 -15.57 1.10 3.87
CA PRO A 46 -15.80 2.45 3.35
C PRO A 46 -14.76 2.75 2.28
N LEU A 47 -15.21 3.08 1.07
CA LEU A 47 -14.34 3.51 -0.02
C LEU A 47 -14.27 5.03 -0.09
N PRO A 48 -13.09 5.62 -0.31
CA PRO A 48 -13.00 6.99 -0.80
C PRO A 48 -13.86 7.18 -2.06
N GLU A 49 -14.44 8.37 -2.23
CA GLU A 49 -15.38 8.63 -3.33
C GLU A 49 -14.74 8.45 -4.71
N ASP A 50 -13.49 8.86 -4.88
CA ASP A 50 -12.72 8.66 -6.11
C ASP A 50 -12.47 7.17 -6.40
N VAL A 51 -12.11 6.38 -5.39
CA VAL A 51 -11.99 4.92 -5.50
C VAL A 51 -13.34 4.29 -5.84
N ARG A 52 -14.42 4.70 -5.18
CA ARG A 52 -15.80 4.24 -5.46
C ARG A 52 -16.17 4.53 -6.92
N GLN A 53 -15.88 5.71 -7.42
CA GLN A 53 -16.14 6.08 -8.82
C GLN A 53 -15.30 5.27 -9.82
N LEU A 54 -14.07 4.93 -9.46
CA LEU A 54 -13.21 4.09 -10.29
C LEU A 54 -13.75 2.65 -10.35
N VAL A 55 -14.04 2.04 -9.20
CA VAL A 55 -14.51 0.64 -9.13
C VAL A 55 -15.90 0.42 -9.71
N ARG A 56 -16.78 1.44 -9.71
CA ARG A 56 -18.04 1.44 -10.46
C ARG A 56 -17.86 1.18 -11.96
N ARG A 57 -16.68 1.52 -12.50
CA ARG A 57 -16.38 1.41 -13.93
C ARG A 57 -15.46 0.25 -14.24
N VAL A 58 -14.51 -0.04 -13.35
CA VAL A 58 -13.54 -1.11 -13.50
C VAL A 58 -13.14 -1.65 -12.13
N ARG A 59 -13.49 -2.91 -11.82
CA ARG A 59 -13.16 -3.51 -10.51
C ARG A 59 -11.77 -4.13 -10.45
N GLY A 60 -11.13 -4.27 -11.60
CA GLY A 60 -9.81 -4.88 -11.75
C GLY A 60 -9.39 -4.93 -13.21
N PHE A 61 -8.15 -5.31 -13.45
CA PHE A 61 -7.62 -5.48 -14.80
C PHE A 61 -6.51 -6.53 -14.82
N ARG A 62 -6.21 -7.03 -16.02
CA ARG A 62 -5.11 -7.96 -16.28
C ARG A 62 -4.10 -7.31 -17.20
N VAL A 63 -2.83 -7.49 -16.91
CA VAL A 63 -1.70 -7.04 -17.72
C VAL A 63 -0.89 -8.25 -18.16
N GLY A 64 -0.64 -8.38 -19.47
CA GLY A 64 0.15 -9.47 -20.05
C GLY A 64 -0.66 -10.56 -20.73
N ALA A 65 0.06 -11.51 -21.31
CA ALA A 65 -0.53 -12.64 -22.03
C ALA A 65 -1.38 -13.51 -21.09
N PRO A 66 -2.48 -14.14 -21.57
CA PRO A 66 -3.45 -14.82 -20.70
C PRO A 66 -2.88 -15.81 -19.68
N GLU A 67 -1.79 -16.51 -20.01
CA GLU A 67 -1.18 -17.52 -19.14
C GLU A 67 -0.21 -16.93 -18.09
N GLU A 68 0.30 -15.72 -18.33
CA GLU A 68 1.28 -15.04 -17.48
C GLU A 68 0.74 -13.71 -16.93
N ALA A 69 -0.55 -13.43 -17.15
CA ALA A 69 -1.12 -12.13 -16.89
C ALA A 69 -1.12 -11.80 -15.39
N ALA A 70 -0.51 -10.69 -15.04
CA ALA A 70 -0.64 -10.10 -13.72
C ALA A 70 -2.07 -9.58 -13.54
N VAL A 71 -2.78 -10.11 -12.53
CA VAL A 71 -4.15 -9.70 -12.20
C VAL A 71 -4.12 -8.68 -11.08
N TYR A 72 -4.72 -7.51 -11.32
CA TYR A 72 -4.85 -6.42 -10.37
C TYR A 72 -6.32 -6.26 -9.95
N ARG A 73 -6.57 -6.21 -8.64
CA ARG A 73 -7.89 -6.14 -8.01
C ARG A 73 -8.07 -4.80 -7.33
N LEU A 74 -8.87 -3.92 -7.92
CA LEU A 74 -9.19 -2.61 -7.33
C LEU A 74 -10.27 -2.73 -6.27
N ALA A 75 -11.20 -3.67 -6.44
CA ALA A 75 -12.25 -3.95 -5.47
C ALA A 75 -11.77 -4.86 -4.31
N PRO A 76 -12.19 -4.58 -3.07
CA PRO A 76 -11.88 -5.39 -1.88
C PRO A 76 -12.73 -6.67 -1.76
N GLU A 77 -13.04 -7.35 -2.87
CA GLU A 77 -13.94 -8.52 -2.92
C GLU A 77 -13.50 -9.70 -2.03
N ARG A 78 -12.22 -9.75 -1.65
CA ARG A 78 -11.67 -10.78 -0.75
C ARG A 78 -11.53 -10.31 0.70
N GLY A 79 -12.04 -9.12 1.02
CA GLY A 79 -11.80 -8.44 2.27
C GLY A 79 -10.33 -8.02 2.44
N LEU A 80 -10.07 -7.32 3.53
CA LEU A 80 -8.70 -7.01 3.96
C LEU A 80 -8.07 -8.34 4.38
N THR A 81 -7.03 -8.77 3.67
CA THR A 81 -6.40 -10.07 3.91
C THR A 81 -5.84 -10.16 5.33
N PRO A 82 -5.70 -11.38 5.91
CA PRO A 82 -4.97 -11.54 7.15
C PRO A 82 -3.56 -10.96 6.97
N GLY A 83 -3.18 -10.09 7.89
CA GLY A 83 -1.89 -9.43 7.87
C GLY A 83 -0.70 -10.39 7.74
N GLY A 84 0.37 -9.92 7.13
CA GLY A 84 1.65 -10.61 6.99
C GLY A 84 2.80 -9.67 7.33
N TRP A 85 3.99 -10.22 7.53
CA TRP A 85 5.20 -9.44 7.90
C TRP A 85 5.45 -8.24 6.97
N SER A 86 5.08 -8.37 5.70
CA SER A 86 5.29 -7.39 4.63
C SER A 86 4.17 -6.35 4.48
N ILE A 87 2.97 -6.65 5.00
CA ILE A 87 1.74 -5.88 4.75
C ILE A 87 1.16 -5.32 6.05
N GLY A 88 1.70 -5.67 7.22
CA GLY A 88 1.23 -5.15 8.52
C GLY A 88 0.04 -5.95 9.07
N PRO A 89 -0.66 -5.42 10.10
CA PRO A 89 -1.71 -6.16 10.80
C PRO A 89 -2.95 -6.44 9.93
N PRO A 90 -3.77 -7.46 10.26
CA PRO A 90 -5.05 -7.71 9.57
C PRO A 90 -5.92 -6.45 9.54
N GLY A 91 -6.53 -6.18 8.39
CA GLY A 91 -7.35 -4.97 8.21
C GLY A 91 -6.57 -3.72 7.79
N SER A 92 -5.23 -3.73 7.83
CA SER A 92 -4.45 -2.52 7.56
C SER A 92 -4.11 -2.29 6.09
N ALA A 93 -4.56 -3.18 5.19
CA ALA A 93 -4.26 -3.08 3.78
C ALA A 93 -5.28 -3.79 2.90
N HIS A 94 -5.52 -3.19 1.73
CA HIS A 94 -6.23 -3.83 0.62
C HIS A 94 -5.24 -4.33 -0.42
N LEU A 95 -5.24 -5.63 -0.69
CA LEU A 95 -4.31 -6.26 -1.62
C LEU A 95 -4.76 -6.08 -3.07
N LEU A 96 -3.96 -5.36 -3.85
CA LEU A 96 -4.18 -5.11 -5.27
C LEU A 96 -3.66 -6.26 -6.12
N HIS A 97 -2.48 -6.78 -5.81
CA HIS A 97 -1.84 -7.85 -6.57
C HIS A 97 -0.94 -8.68 -5.65
N GLU A 98 -0.92 -9.99 -5.88
CA GLU A 98 0.00 -10.91 -5.22
C GLU A 98 0.41 -12.01 -6.20
N ALA A 99 1.71 -12.13 -6.44
CA ALA A 99 2.30 -13.17 -7.27
C ALA A 99 3.78 -13.36 -6.90
N GLY A 100 4.23 -14.62 -6.85
CA GLY A 100 5.66 -14.93 -6.62
C GLY A 100 6.25 -14.37 -5.32
N GLY A 101 5.44 -14.13 -4.29
CA GLY A 101 5.89 -13.51 -3.04
C GLY A 101 5.99 -11.98 -3.09
N ASN A 102 5.64 -11.35 -4.22
CA ASN A 102 5.46 -9.92 -4.33
C ASN A 102 4.02 -9.55 -3.99
N ALA A 103 3.84 -8.45 -3.29
CA ALA A 103 2.54 -7.90 -2.95
C ALA A 103 2.50 -6.41 -3.29
N LEU A 104 1.41 -5.97 -3.92
CA LEU A 104 1.07 -4.57 -4.12
C LEU A 104 -0.24 -4.31 -3.36
N PHE A 105 -0.28 -3.27 -2.54
CA PHE A 105 -1.42 -3.04 -1.65
C PHE A 105 -1.63 -1.55 -1.36
N VAL A 106 -2.86 -1.20 -1.02
CA VAL A 106 -3.25 0.12 -0.50
C VAL A 106 -3.22 0.07 1.02
N ASP A 107 -2.64 1.09 1.65
CA ASP A 107 -2.76 1.29 3.09
C ASP A 107 -4.21 1.59 3.47
N VAL A 108 -4.71 0.92 4.51
CA VAL A 108 -6.05 1.15 5.04
C VAL A 108 -5.91 1.39 6.54
N ASP A 109 -6.40 2.53 7.00
CA ASP A 109 -6.44 2.83 8.42
C ASP A 109 -7.50 1.93 9.10
N CYS A 110 -7.08 1.05 10.00
CA CYS A 110 -7.98 0.07 10.61
C CYS A 110 -9.12 0.72 11.44
N ALA A 111 -8.90 1.92 11.98
CA ALA A 111 -9.85 2.59 12.86
C ALA A 111 -10.95 3.30 12.08
N SER A 112 -10.58 4.05 11.04
CA SER A 112 -11.48 4.87 10.23
C SER A 112 -11.89 4.19 8.92
N GLY A 113 -11.17 3.17 8.49
CA GLY A 113 -11.30 2.57 7.16
C GLY A 113 -10.81 3.48 6.03
N ALA A 114 -10.14 4.59 6.34
CA ALA A 114 -9.62 5.50 5.32
C ALA A 114 -8.50 4.84 4.50
N TRP A 115 -8.57 4.98 3.18
CA TRP A 115 -7.53 4.48 2.28
C TRP A 115 -6.45 5.55 2.11
N GLY A 116 -5.20 5.12 2.13
CA GLY A 116 -4.03 5.97 1.97
C GLY A 116 -3.21 5.61 0.74
N ARG A 117 -1.90 5.55 0.96
CA ARG A 117 -0.87 5.37 -0.06
C ARG A 117 -0.80 3.93 -0.57
N VAL A 118 -0.23 3.77 -1.76
CA VAL A 118 0.05 2.47 -2.37
C VAL A 118 1.48 2.07 -2.06
N PHE A 119 1.66 0.82 -1.62
CA PHE A 119 2.96 0.24 -1.32
C PHE A 119 3.13 -1.09 -2.03
N ALA A 120 4.39 -1.50 -2.19
CA ALA A 120 4.73 -2.86 -2.55
C ALA A 120 5.74 -3.48 -1.57
N ALA A 121 5.69 -4.79 -1.48
CA ALA A 121 6.65 -5.62 -0.77
C ALA A 121 7.07 -6.80 -1.64
N THR A 122 8.25 -7.33 -1.40
CA THR A 122 8.79 -8.49 -2.13
C THR A 122 9.41 -9.49 -1.15
N ALA A 123 9.21 -10.78 -1.43
CA ALA A 123 9.83 -11.85 -0.65
C ALA A 123 11.35 -11.97 -0.91
N ASP A 124 11.82 -11.46 -2.06
CA ASP A 124 13.23 -11.51 -2.46
C ASP A 124 14.10 -10.54 -1.67
N PHE A 125 13.54 -9.38 -1.32
CA PHE A 125 14.19 -8.34 -0.52
C PHE A 125 13.38 -8.03 0.74
N ARG A 126 13.51 -8.89 1.77
CA ARG A 126 12.75 -8.79 3.03
C ARG A 126 13.01 -7.54 3.87
N GLU A 127 13.96 -6.71 3.45
CA GLU A 127 14.33 -5.45 4.09
C GLU A 127 14.00 -4.25 3.20
N THR A 128 13.26 -4.47 2.10
CA THR A 128 12.96 -3.46 1.10
C THR A 128 11.47 -3.44 0.78
N TRP A 129 10.91 -2.24 0.81
CA TRP A 129 9.55 -1.92 0.41
C TRP A 129 9.57 -0.84 -0.65
N ALA A 130 8.46 -0.62 -1.33
CA ALA A 130 8.31 0.53 -2.23
C ALA A 130 7.10 1.37 -1.81
N TYR A 131 7.27 2.69 -1.73
CA TYR A 131 6.18 3.65 -1.78
C TYR A 131 5.87 3.93 -3.25
N VAL A 132 4.74 3.43 -3.74
CA VAL A 132 4.45 3.34 -5.17
C VAL A 132 3.69 4.55 -5.69
N ALA A 133 2.69 5.00 -4.93
CA ALA A 133 1.88 6.16 -5.31
C ALA A 133 1.16 6.78 -4.10
N PRO A 134 0.81 8.08 -4.16
CA PRO A 134 0.07 8.74 -3.09
C PRO A 134 -1.33 8.18 -2.83
N SER A 135 -1.96 7.61 -3.84
CA SER A 135 -3.31 7.01 -3.77
C SER A 135 -3.47 5.90 -4.81
N LEU A 136 -4.53 5.09 -4.68
CA LEU A 136 -4.87 4.07 -5.68
C LEU A 136 -5.11 4.69 -7.07
N VAL A 137 -5.82 5.82 -7.12
CA VAL A 137 -6.15 6.51 -8.37
C VAL A 137 -4.89 7.06 -9.04
N ASP A 138 -3.94 7.59 -8.27
CA ASP A 138 -2.65 8.05 -8.78
C ASP A 138 -1.82 6.90 -9.34
N TRP A 139 -1.79 5.75 -8.68
CA TRP A 139 -1.10 4.57 -9.19
C TRP A 139 -1.69 4.10 -10.53
N VAL A 140 -3.00 3.95 -10.62
CA VAL A 140 -3.68 3.57 -11.87
C VAL A 140 -3.42 4.58 -12.98
N THR A 141 -3.46 5.87 -12.65
CA THR A 141 -3.17 6.95 -13.61
C THR A 141 -1.72 6.91 -14.09
N GLY A 142 -0.76 6.69 -13.18
CA GLY A 142 0.66 6.58 -13.50
C GLY A 142 0.94 5.40 -14.43
N LEU A 143 0.37 4.23 -14.11
CA LEU A 143 0.47 3.02 -14.91
C LEU A 143 -0.08 3.24 -16.33
N ALA A 144 -1.31 3.74 -16.45
CA ALA A 144 -1.94 3.97 -17.74
C ALA A 144 -1.21 5.03 -18.56
N ARG A 145 -0.74 6.11 -17.92
CA ARG A 145 0.03 7.17 -18.59
C ARG A 145 1.35 6.65 -19.16
N ALA A 146 2.09 5.86 -18.39
CA ALA A 146 3.36 5.27 -18.85
C ALA A 146 3.15 4.41 -20.10
N ALA A 147 2.10 3.58 -20.10
CA ALA A 147 1.77 2.70 -21.21
C ALA A 147 1.26 3.45 -22.45
N LEU A 148 0.40 4.47 -22.28
CA LEU A 148 -0.12 5.27 -23.39
C LEU A 148 0.97 6.07 -24.12
N GLY A 149 2.06 6.41 -23.41
CA GLY A 149 3.24 7.05 -23.98
C GLY A 149 4.10 6.14 -24.88
N ALA A 150 3.81 4.83 -24.93
CA ALA A 150 4.49 3.89 -25.83
C ALA A 150 4.11 4.11 -27.30
N ALA A 151 4.81 3.42 -28.21
CA ALA A 151 4.41 3.30 -29.62
C ALA A 151 3.07 2.53 -29.75
N PRO A 152 2.28 2.73 -30.83
CA PRO A 152 0.91 2.20 -30.96
C PRO A 152 0.80 0.67 -30.89
N ASP A 153 1.89 -0.03 -31.17
CA ASP A 153 1.95 -1.49 -31.14
C ASP A 153 1.76 -2.07 -29.72
N GLU A 154 1.22 -3.29 -29.64
CA GLU A 154 0.91 -3.93 -28.35
C GLU A 154 2.17 -4.29 -27.54
N GLU A 155 3.25 -4.71 -28.21
CA GLU A 155 4.47 -5.16 -27.54
C GLU A 155 5.16 -4.03 -26.74
N PRO A 156 5.40 -2.83 -27.32
CA PRO A 156 5.89 -1.68 -26.55
C PRO A 156 4.97 -1.27 -25.40
N VAL A 157 3.65 -1.41 -25.56
CA VAL A 157 2.69 -1.15 -24.48
C VAL A 157 2.89 -2.14 -23.34
N LEU A 158 3.06 -3.43 -23.65
CA LEU A 158 3.29 -4.47 -22.65
C LEU A 158 4.62 -4.24 -21.90
N GLU A 159 5.70 -3.93 -22.62
CA GLU A 159 6.99 -3.60 -22.01
C GLU A 159 6.87 -2.42 -21.04
N ARG A 160 6.18 -1.33 -21.45
CA ARG A 160 5.96 -0.17 -20.57
C ARG A 160 5.08 -0.47 -19.37
N LEU A 161 4.07 -1.32 -19.52
CA LEU A 161 3.25 -1.78 -18.40
C LEU A 161 4.08 -2.62 -17.42
N ALA A 162 4.92 -3.52 -17.91
CA ALA A 162 5.80 -4.33 -17.08
C ALA A 162 6.81 -3.46 -16.34
N GLU A 163 7.44 -2.50 -17.03
CA GLU A 163 8.35 -1.51 -16.44
C GLU A 163 7.66 -0.68 -15.35
N ALA A 164 6.49 -0.11 -15.65
CA ALA A 164 5.74 0.72 -14.71
C ALA A 164 5.17 -0.06 -13.51
N ALA A 165 4.90 -1.36 -13.67
CA ALA A 165 4.52 -2.25 -12.58
C ALA A 165 5.71 -2.70 -11.73
N HIS A 166 6.93 -2.65 -12.27
CA HIS A 166 8.15 -3.05 -11.58
C HIS A 166 8.68 -1.91 -10.70
N VAL A 167 8.14 -1.83 -9.48
CA VAL A 167 8.41 -0.73 -8.55
C VAL A 167 9.70 -0.88 -7.74
N PHE A 168 10.38 -2.02 -7.82
CA PHE A 168 11.62 -2.28 -7.10
C PHE A 168 12.83 -1.93 -7.96
N SER A 169 13.60 -0.95 -7.52
CA SER A 169 14.95 -0.73 -8.01
C SER A 169 15.95 -1.39 -7.04
N TYR A 170 17.05 -1.94 -7.57
CA TYR A 170 18.15 -2.47 -6.75
C TYR A 170 18.90 -1.37 -5.95
N ARG A 171 18.57 -0.09 -6.15
CA ARG A 171 19.13 1.03 -5.37
C ARG A 171 18.01 1.66 -4.51
N PRO A 172 18.07 1.53 -3.17
CA PRO A 172 17.07 2.15 -2.33
C PRO A 172 17.23 3.67 -2.32
N ASP A 173 16.12 4.38 -2.48
CA ASP A 173 16.08 5.84 -2.46
C ASP A 173 16.15 6.37 -1.02
N LEU A 174 15.54 5.64 -0.08
CA LEU A 174 15.39 6.07 1.31
C LEU A 174 15.82 4.96 2.25
N ARG A 175 16.57 5.34 3.30
CA ARG A 175 16.95 4.44 4.39
C ARG A 175 16.20 4.83 5.67
N GLY A 176 15.73 3.82 6.38
CA GLY A 176 15.15 4.00 7.70
C GLY A 176 16.13 4.60 8.69
N VAL A 177 15.66 5.56 9.48
CA VAL A 177 16.40 6.17 10.59
C VAL A 177 15.98 5.45 11.88
N PRO A 178 16.91 5.00 12.72
CA PRO A 178 16.56 4.46 14.04
C PRO A 178 15.74 5.45 14.87
N VAL A 179 14.68 4.97 15.53
CA VAL A 179 13.78 5.79 16.36
C VAL A 179 14.56 6.60 17.38
N LEU A 180 15.56 6.00 18.04
CA LEU A 180 16.42 6.70 18.98
C LEU A 180 17.10 7.95 18.38
N GLN A 181 17.50 7.88 17.11
CA GLN A 181 18.13 8.99 16.39
C GLN A 181 17.11 9.98 15.85
N ALA A 182 15.89 9.53 15.51
CA ALA A 182 14.83 10.39 14.98
C ALA A 182 14.12 11.22 16.06
N ARG A 183 14.11 10.77 17.32
CA ARG A 183 13.43 11.48 18.42
C ARG A 183 13.95 12.90 18.65
N PRO A 184 15.28 13.16 18.73
CA PRO A 184 15.79 14.52 18.84
C PRO A 184 15.50 15.29 17.55
N GLY A 185 14.55 16.23 17.59
CA GLY A 185 14.15 17.03 16.43
C GLY A 185 12.85 16.59 15.77
N ALA A 186 12.16 15.58 16.32
CA ALA A 186 10.84 15.21 15.83
C ALA A 186 9.83 16.35 16.03
N ASP A 187 9.14 16.73 14.96
CA ASP A 187 7.95 17.58 15.05
C ASP A 187 6.79 16.85 15.75
N PRO A 188 5.68 17.53 16.10
CA PRO A 188 4.59 16.90 16.85
C PRO A 188 3.97 15.66 16.18
N GLU A 189 3.94 15.61 14.84
CA GLU A 189 3.36 14.49 14.11
C GLU A 189 4.31 13.29 14.14
N LEU A 190 5.60 13.51 13.83
CA LEU A 190 6.61 12.46 13.93
C LEU A 190 6.76 11.98 15.38
N ALA A 191 6.75 12.88 16.36
CA ALA A 191 6.83 12.52 17.79
C ALA A 191 5.69 11.59 18.22
N ALA A 192 4.47 11.82 17.72
CA ALA A 192 3.33 10.93 17.96
C ALA A 192 3.53 9.54 17.35
N VAL A 193 4.13 9.46 16.16
CA VAL A 193 4.48 8.18 15.51
C VAL A 193 5.57 7.44 16.29
N LEU A 194 6.58 8.15 16.77
CA LEU A 194 7.70 7.57 17.51
C LEU A 194 7.32 7.14 18.93
N ALA A 195 6.23 7.68 19.48
CA ALA A 195 5.75 7.33 20.80
C ALA A 195 5.38 5.84 20.87
N GLY A 196 5.99 5.12 21.82
CA GLY A 196 5.76 3.69 22.01
C GLY A 196 6.52 2.77 21.05
N LEU A 197 7.31 3.31 20.11
CA LEU A 197 8.21 2.50 19.29
C LEU A 197 9.51 2.20 20.05
N PRO A 198 10.07 0.97 19.91
CA PRO A 198 11.38 0.65 20.47
C PRO A 198 12.48 1.43 19.77
N ASP A 199 13.60 1.64 20.46
CA ASP A 199 14.70 2.50 20.02
C ASP A 199 15.36 2.03 18.72
N GLU A 200 15.39 0.71 18.53
CA GLU A 200 15.93 0.01 17.37
C GLU A 200 14.96 -0.10 16.19
N ALA A 201 13.69 0.30 16.34
CA ALA A 201 12.80 0.39 15.19
C ALA A 201 13.32 1.44 14.21
N LEU A 202 12.99 1.26 12.94
CA LEU A 202 13.35 2.18 11.88
C LEU A 202 12.12 2.97 11.44
N VAL A 203 12.29 4.26 11.19
CA VAL A 203 11.25 5.13 10.64
C VAL A 203 11.71 5.76 9.33
N VAL A 204 10.80 5.89 8.38
CA VAL A 204 10.96 6.72 7.18
C VAL A 204 9.81 7.71 7.14
N ASP A 205 10.14 8.99 7.06
CA ASP A 205 9.18 10.07 6.82
C ASP A 205 8.90 10.19 5.32
N LEU A 206 7.64 10.01 4.93
CA LEU A 206 7.21 10.02 3.52
C LEU A 206 6.39 11.28 3.17
N ARG A 207 6.31 12.27 4.07
CA ARG A 207 5.47 13.46 3.87
C ARG A 207 5.92 14.27 2.65
N GLU A 208 7.22 14.46 2.50
CA GLU A 208 7.84 15.22 1.41
C GLU A 208 8.47 14.33 0.32
N VAL A 209 8.21 13.03 0.35
CA VAL A 209 8.76 12.06 -0.59
C VAL A 209 7.85 11.94 -1.80
N ALA A 210 8.40 12.11 -2.99
CA ALA A 210 7.72 11.80 -4.24
C ALA A 210 7.71 10.29 -4.51
N ALA A 211 6.62 9.79 -5.10
CA ALA A 211 6.52 8.40 -5.54
C ALA A 211 6.90 8.26 -7.03
N PRO A 212 7.41 7.10 -7.48
CA PRO A 212 7.76 5.94 -6.66
C PRO A 212 9.09 6.14 -5.90
N ALA A 213 9.22 5.52 -4.73
CA ALA A 213 10.45 5.50 -3.94
C ALA A 213 10.66 4.14 -3.27
N THR A 214 11.88 3.63 -3.30
CA THR A 214 12.28 2.39 -2.64
C THR A 214 12.75 2.68 -1.21
N LEU A 215 12.18 1.98 -0.24
CA LEU A 215 12.42 2.13 1.20
C LEU A 215 13.25 0.94 1.68
N HIS A 216 14.38 1.21 2.33
CA HIS A 216 15.22 0.17 2.92
C HIS A 216 15.21 0.26 4.45
N LEU A 217 14.74 -0.81 5.07
CA LEU A 217 14.61 -0.99 6.51
C LEU A 217 15.42 -2.24 6.92
N PRO A 218 16.76 -2.13 7.03
CA PRO A 218 17.60 -3.28 7.32
C PRO A 218 17.37 -3.85 8.72
N SER A 219 17.57 -5.15 8.87
CA SER A 219 17.58 -5.79 10.18
C SER A 219 18.75 -5.26 11.01
N PRO A 220 18.55 -4.94 12.30
CA PRO A 220 19.66 -4.52 13.15
C PRO A 220 20.67 -5.68 13.31
N PRO A 221 21.99 -5.39 13.45
CA PRO A 221 23.06 -6.41 13.47
C PRO A 221 22.92 -7.53 14.53
N GLY A 222 22.05 -7.34 15.54
CA GLY A 222 21.78 -8.32 16.60
C GLY A 222 20.58 -9.25 16.33
N LEU A 223 19.79 -9.01 15.28
CA LEU A 223 18.55 -9.75 15.03
C LEU A 223 18.81 -11.11 14.36
N ARG A 224 19.31 -12.09 15.12
CA ARG A 224 19.55 -13.45 14.58
C ARG A 224 18.24 -14.18 14.31
N GLY A 225 18.03 -14.54 13.04
CA GLY A 225 16.87 -15.33 12.60
C GLY A 225 15.53 -14.59 12.68
N GLY A 226 15.55 -13.27 12.91
CA GLY A 226 14.36 -12.43 12.92
C GLY A 226 14.05 -11.84 11.56
N HIS A 227 13.03 -10.99 11.54
CA HIS A 227 12.63 -10.24 10.36
C HIS A 227 12.21 -8.83 10.76
N ILE A 228 12.14 -7.93 9.79
CA ILE A 228 11.48 -6.65 9.96
C ILE A 228 10.00 -6.80 9.64
N GLU A 229 9.14 -6.51 10.62
CA GLU A 229 7.71 -6.31 10.37
C GLU A 229 7.51 -4.87 9.90
N PHE A 230 6.87 -4.71 8.75
CA PHE A 230 6.55 -3.41 8.19
C PHE A 230 5.18 -2.95 8.65
N GLN A 231 5.10 -1.70 9.11
CA GLN A 231 3.84 -1.03 9.39
C GLN A 231 3.84 0.38 8.83
N ARG A 232 2.63 0.89 8.63
CA ARG A 232 2.37 2.23 8.15
C ARG A 232 1.66 2.99 9.26
N ARG A 233 1.98 4.28 9.41
CA ARG A 233 1.40 5.14 10.44
C ARG A 233 0.85 6.41 9.82
N LEU A 234 -0.26 6.89 10.38
CA LEU A 234 -0.94 8.12 9.96
C LEU A 234 -1.25 8.13 8.45
N GLY A 235 -1.98 7.11 7.97
CA GLY A 235 -2.34 6.97 6.55
C GLY A 235 -1.13 6.79 5.62
N GLY A 236 -0.10 6.08 6.11
CA GLY A 236 1.10 5.79 5.35
C GLY A 236 2.05 6.97 5.17
N ARG A 237 1.84 8.10 5.88
CA ARG A 237 2.78 9.23 5.87
C ARG A 237 4.12 8.87 6.52
N PHE A 238 4.15 7.83 7.33
CA PHE A 238 5.37 7.24 7.89
C PHE A 238 5.37 5.74 7.69
N ALA A 239 6.52 5.21 7.27
CA ALA A 239 6.81 3.80 7.20
C ALA A 239 7.68 3.41 8.40
N VAL A 240 7.32 2.32 9.08
CA VAL A 240 8.01 1.85 10.28
C VAL A 240 8.41 0.38 10.10
N GLY A 241 9.67 0.06 10.38
CA GLY A 241 10.19 -1.29 10.44
C GLY A 241 10.47 -1.71 11.88
N PHE A 242 9.82 -2.79 12.33
CA PHE A 242 10.01 -3.35 13.67
C PHE A 242 10.86 -4.61 13.60
N PRO A 243 11.98 -4.69 14.32
CA PRO A 243 12.67 -5.96 14.47
C PRO A 243 11.80 -6.93 15.28
N ARG A 244 11.44 -8.05 14.65
CA ARG A 244 10.76 -9.17 15.28
C ARG A 244 11.74 -10.32 15.43
N THR A 245 12.02 -10.66 16.67
CA THR A 245 12.66 -11.94 17.01
C THR A 245 11.72 -13.05 16.53
N PRO A 246 12.25 -14.16 15.96
CA PRO A 246 11.40 -15.29 15.65
C PRO A 246 10.71 -15.69 16.95
N ALA A 247 9.37 -15.76 16.94
CA ALA A 247 8.65 -16.31 18.07
C ALA A 247 9.30 -17.66 18.38
N GLY A 248 9.90 -17.80 19.57
CA GLY A 248 10.60 -19.01 19.95
C GLY A 248 9.73 -20.20 19.57
N ARG A 249 10.30 -21.14 18.79
CA ARG A 249 9.58 -22.23 18.13
C ARG A 249 8.47 -22.72 19.09
N PRO A 250 7.18 -22.50 18.79
CA PRO A 250 6.12 -22.81 19.74
C PRO A 250 6.29 -24.28 20.12
N GLY A 251 6.32 -24.55 21.43
CA GLY A 251 6.41 -25.92 21.92
C GLY A 251 5.28 -26.76 21.30
N PRO A 252 5.50 -28.07 21.06
CA PRO A 252 4.48 -28.93 20.48
C PRO A 252 3.17 -28.81 21.29
N GLY A 253 2.11 -28.33 20.64
CA GLY A 253 0.79 -28.11 21.25
C GLY A 253 0.38 -26.65 21.50
N GLN A 254 1.30 -25.68 21.37
CA GLN A 254 0.96 -24.27 21.53
C GLN A 254 0.46 -23.70 20.20
N ARG A 255 -0.86 -23.54 20.05
CA ARG A 255 -1.42 -22.75 18.94
C ARG A 255 -0.99 -21.30 19.15
N VAL A 256 -0.07 -20.82 18.33
CA VAL A 256 0.29 -19.40 18.27
C VAL A 256 -0.96 -18.65 17.83
N ARG A 257 -1.70 -18.08 18.79
CA ARG A 257 -2.56 -16.94 18.48
C ARG A 257 -1.60 -15.83 18.11
N SER A 258 -1.57 -15.46 16.83
CA SER A 258 -0.90 -14.23 16.41
C SER A 258 -1.47 -13.11 17.27
N THR A 259 -0.67 -12.58 18.19
CA THR A 259 -1.07 -11.52 19.14
C THR A 259 -1.25 -10.17 18.43
N THR A 260 -1.29 -10.15 17.09
CA THR A 260 -1.52 -8.98 16.26
C THR A 260 -2.83 -8.26 16.59
N THR A 261 -3.79 -8.90 17.26
CA THR A 261 -5.06 -8.30 17.73
C THR A 261 -5.12 -7.96 19.22
N GLY A 262 -4.09 -8.31 20.01
CA GLY A 262 -4.08 -8.07 21.46
C GLY A 262 -3.67 -6.64 21.82
N ALA A 263 -4.65 -5.77 22.04
CA ALA A 263 -4.53 -4.47 22.71
C ALA A 263 -3.59 -3.44 22.03
N TRP A 264 -3.94 -3.04 20.80
CA TRP A 264 -3.48 -1.76 20.25
C TRP A 264 -4.62 -0.75 20.37
N SER A 265 -4.88 -0.29 21.58
CA SER A 265 -5.47 1.03 21.73
C SER A 265 -4.36 2.00 21.37
N GLU A 266 -4.48 2.68 20.23
CA GLU A 266 -3.86 4.00 20.13
C GLU A 266 -4.22 4.72 21.43
N ALA A 267 -3.22 5.10 22.23
CA ALA A 267 -3.48 6.04 23.31
C ALA A 267 -4.21 7.21 22.63
N PRO A 268 -5.46 7.53 23.03
CA PRO A 268 -6.24 8.53 22.32
C PRO A 268 -5.38 9.79 22.25
N LEU A 269 -5.11 10.26 21.02
CA LEU A 269 -4.43 11.53 20.82
C LEU A 269 -5.13 12.56 21.71
N PRO A 270 -4.39 13.37 22.48
CA PRO A 270 -5.01 14.33 23.38
C PRO A 270 -5.92 15.24 22.55
N LEU A 271 -7.23 15.10 22.74
CA LEU A 271 -8.23 15.95 22.11
C LEU A 271 -7.86 17.39 22.48
N ARG A 272 -7.55 18.22 21.48
CA ARG A 272 -7.39 19.66 21.66
C ARG A 272 -8.69 20.17 22.30
N ALA A 273 -8.63 20.54 23.57
CA ALA A 273 -9.71 21.24 24.23
C ALA A 273 -9.95 22.54 23.47
N SER A 274 -11.06 22.61 22.74
CA SER A 274 -11.56 23.85 22.17
C SER A 274 -11.82 24.82 23.31
N ARG A 275 -10.97 25.85 23.45
CA ARG A 275 -11.29 26.98 24.32
C ARG A 275 -12.40 27.77 23.66
N SER A 276 -13.59 27.69 24.25
CA SER A 276 -14.66 28.65 24.02
C SER A 276 -14.21 29.99 24.63
N THR A 277 -14.11 31.01 23.78
CA THR A 277 -14.14 32.43 24.18
C THR A 277 -15.30 33.08 23.48
#